data_AF-A0A793GYI0-F1
#
_entry.id   AF-A0A793GYI0-F1
#
_cell.length_a   1.000
_cell.length_b   1.000
_cell.length_c   1.000
_cell.angle_alpha   90.00
_cell.angle_beta   90.00
_cell.angle_gamma   90.00
#
_symmetry.space_group_name_H-M   'P 1'
#
loop_
_entity.id
_entity.type
_entity.pdbx_description
1 polymer ?
#
loop_
_entity_poly.entity_id
_entity_poly.type
_entity_poly.pdbx_seq_one_letter_code
_entity_poly.pdbx_strand_id
1 'polypeptide(L)' 'MKKFIILLSLLILLPLVATSKPLIPIMKTLFTDVTGTVPDAEEIARKAELFRQQTGIAPFIVILPDINNE' A
#
# COMPACT_ATOMS: atom_id res chain seq x y z
N MET A 1 10.12 -35.90 18.47
CA MET A 1 10.61 -34.67 19.14
C MET A 1 10.99 -33.57 18.15
N LYS A 2 11.84 -33.84 17.13
CA LYS A 2 12.30 -32.84 16.16
C LYS A 2 11.18 -32.06 15.41
N LYS A 3 10.06 -32.73 15.09
CA LYS A 3 8.89 -32.10 14.44
C LYS A 3 8.21 -31.03 15.30
N PHE A 4 8.15 -31.24 16.62
CA PHE A 4 7.55 -30.27 17.55
C PHE A 4 8.44 -29.03 17.72
N ILE A 5 9.77 -29.19 17.70
CA ILE A 5 10.72 -28.08 17.74
C ILE A 5 10.58 -27.21 16.48
N ILE A 6 10.42 -27.84 15.31
CA ILE A 6 10.19 -27.12 14.04
C ILE A 6 8.87 -26.35 14.08
N LEU A 7 7.80 -26.99 14.57
CA LEU A 7 6.48 -26.37 14.64
C LEU A 7 6.47 -25.16 15.60
N LEU A 8 7.13 -25.29 16.76
CA LEU A 8 7.24 -24.21 17.74
C LEU A 8 8.07 -23.05 17.20
N SER A 9 9.19 -23.35 16.52
CA SER A 9 10.00 -22.36 15.82
C SER A 9 9.18 -21.58 14.79
N LEU A 10 8.41 -22.28 13.96
CA LEU A 10 7.57 -21.65 12.93
C LEU A 10 6.50 -20.74 13.53
N LEU A 11 5.88 -21.15 14.65
CA LEU A 11 4.87 -20.39 15.35
C LEU A 11 5.42 -19.07 15.92
N ILE A 12 6.68 -19.06 16.35
CA ILE A 12 7.38 -17.87 16.87
C ILE A 12 7.87 -16.96 15.72
N LEU A 13 8.19 -17.52 14.56
CA LEU A 13 8.66 -16.77 13.38
C LEU A 13 7.51 -16.10 12.60
N LEU A 14 6.29 -16.65 12.65
CA LEU A 14 5.11 -16.09 11.95
C LEU A 14 4.83 -14.60 12.24
N PRO A 15 4.78 -14.16 13.53
CA PRO A 15 4.54 -12.77 13.87
C PRO A 15 5.60 -11.82 13.34
N LEU A 16 6.86 -12.29 13.23
CA LEU A 16 8.00 -11.48 12.78
C LEU A 16 7.93 -11.17 11.28
N VAL A 17 7.28 -12.03 10.50
CA VAL A 17 7.02 -11.79 9.06
C VAL A 17 5.84 -10.82 8.89
N ALA A 18 4.81 -10.92 9.73
CA ALA A 18 3.61 -10.09 9.64
C ALA A 18 3.84 -8.60 10.00
N THR A 19 4.91 -8.28 10.75
CA THR A 19 5.29 -6.91 11.09
C THR A 19 6.23 -6.26 10.07
N SER A 20 6.70 -7.01 9.06
CA SER A 20 7.56 -6.46 8.03
C SER A 20 6.76 -5.46 7.17
N LYS A 21 7.13 -4.18 7.24
CA LYS A 21 6.73 -3.21 6.21
C LYS A 21 7.28 -3.73 4.89
N PRO A 22 6.48 -3.79 3.81
CA PRO A 22 6.97 -4.29 2.54
C PRO A 22 8.18 -3.47 2.09
N LEU A 23 9.23 -4.15 1.65
CA LEU A 23 10.52 -3.58 1.23
C LEU A 23 10.37 -2.60 0.05
N ILE A 24 9.33 -2.81 -0.74
CA ILE A 24 8.85 -1.90 -1.78
C ILE A 24 7.60 -1.24 -1.21
N PRO A 25 7.41 0.09 -1.32
CA PRO A 25 6.13 0.70 -1.03
C PRO A 25 5.10 0.02 -1.93
N ILE A 26 4.33 -0.93 -1.38
CA ILE A 26 3.13 -1.41 -2.04
C ILE A 26 2.28 -0.16 -2.14
N MET A 27 2.03 0.31 -3.35
CA MET A 27 1.17 1.46 -3.60
C MET A 27 -0.20 1.08 -3.04
N LYS A 28 -0.45 1.46 -1.78
CA LYS A 28 -1.66 1.08 -1.04
C LYS A 28 -2.90 1.72 -1.64
N THR A 29 -2.69 2.75 -2.45
CA THR A 29 -3.70 3.65 -2.97
C THR A 29 -3.47 3.86 -4.46
N LEU A 30 -4.56 3.90 -5.20
CA LEU A 30 -4.62 4.26 -6.61
C LEU A 30 -4.39 5.77 -6.85
N PHE A 31 -4.05 6.50 -5.79
CA PHE A 31 -3.85 7.94 -5.74
C PHE A 31 -2.56 8.23 -4.97
N THR A 32 -1.67 9.02 -5.58
CA THR A 32 -0.43 9.52 -4.99
C THR A 32 -0.39 11.05 -5.13
N ASP A 33 -0.30 11.74 -4.00
CA ASP A 33 -0.08 13.18 -3.96
C ASP A 33 1.35 13.47 -3.48
N VAL A 34 2.22 13.88 -4.40
CA VAL A 34 3.60 14.27 -4.08
C VAL A 34 3.66 15.69 -3.52
N THR A 35 2.69 16.55 -3.82
CA THR A 35 2.68 17.93 -3.32
C THR A 35 2.22 18.01 -1.87
N GLY A 36 1.41 17.04 -1.43
CA GLY A 36 0.82 17.01 -0.09
C GLY A 36 -0.20 18.12 0.14
N THR A 37 -0.70 18.72 -0.94
CA THR A 37 -1.61 19.87 -0.91
C THR A 37 -3.01 19.52 -1.38
N VAL A 38 -3.26 18.28 -1.81
CA VAL A 38 -4.57 17.89 -2.32
C VAL A 38 -5.53 17.69 -1.13
N PRO A 39 -6.61 18.48 -1.05
CA PRO A 39 -7.62 18.26 -0.03
C PRO A 39 -8.31 16.93 -0.26
N ASP A 40 -8.74 16.28 0.83
CA ASP A 40 -9.50 15.02 0.78
C ASP A 40 -8.79 13.88 0.03
N ALA A 41 -7.45 13.86 0.04
CA ALA A 41 -6.62 12.82 -0.58
C ALA A 41 -7.05 11.38 -0.21
N GLU A 42 -7.45 11.16 1.04
CA GLU A 42 -7.94 9.86 1.51
C GLU A 42 -9.26 9.46 0.84
N GLU A 43 -10.19 10.40 0.67
CA GLU A 43 -11.47 10.15 0.01
C GLU A 43 -11.29 9.89 -1.49
N ILE A 44 -10.34 10.58 -2.13
CA ILE A 44 -9.97 10.32 -3.53
C ILE A 44 -9.41 8.90 -3.68
N ALA A 45 -8.47 8.51 -2.81
CA ALA A 45 -7.92 7.15 -2.79
C ALA A 45 -9.01 6.09 -2.59
N ARG A 46 -9.95 6.35 -1.68
CA ARG A 46 -11.09 5.45 -1.39
C ARG A 46 -12.02 5.30 -2.59
N LYS A 47 -12.36 6.41 -3.27
CA LYS A 47 -13.21 6.38 -4.47
C LYS A 47 -12.54 5.65 -5.63
N ALA A 48 -11.25 5.87 -5.84
CA ALA A 48 -10.49 5.16 -6.87
C ALA A 48 -10.51 3.64 -6.62
N GLU A 49 -10.37 3.22 -5.36
CA GLU A 49 -10.43 1.80 -4.98
C GLU A 49 -11.82 1.20 -5.17
N LEU A 50 -12.89 1.93 -4.81
CA LEU A 50 -14.27 1.51 -5.10
C LEU A 50 -14.51 1.35 -6.61
N PHE A 51 -14.02 2.29 -7.41
CA PHE A 51 -14.13 2.20 -8.87
C PHE A 51 -13.44 0.94 -9.41
N ARG A 52 -12.24 0.62 -8.92
CA ARG A 52 -11.52 -0.61 -9.28
C ARG A 52 -12.33 -1.86 -8.92
N GLN A 53 -12.92 -1.89 -7.73
CA GLN A 53 -13.73 -3.03 -7.30
C GLN A 53 -14.99 -3.21 -8.14
N GLN A 54 -15.62 -2.13 -8.57
CA GLN A 54 -16.85 -2.16 -9.37
C GLN A 54 -16.61 -2.52 -10.85
N THR A 55 -15.49 -2.08 -11.41
CA THR A 55 -15.25 -2.14 -12.87
C THR A 55 -14.15 -3.12 -13.26
N GLY A 56 -13.29 -3.51 -12.31
CA GLY A 56 -12.05 -4.24 -12.59
C GLY A 56 -10.92 -3.36 -13.14
N ILE A 57 -11.13 -2.05 -13.32
CA ILE A 57 -10.15 -1.13 -13.90
C ILE A 57 -9.44 -0.37 -12.79
N ALA A 58 -8.10 -0.39 -12.78
CA ALA A 58 -7.28 0.32 -11.81
C ALA A 58 -6.79 1.68 -12.36
N PRO A 59 -7.38 2.83 -11.99
CA PRO A 59 -6.83 4.14 -12.31
C PRO A 59 -5.57 4.40 -11.47
N PHE A 60 -4.53 4.98 -12.07
CA PHE A 60 -3.37 5.49 -11.34
C PHE A 60 -3.34 7.01 -11.43
N ILE A 61 -3.59 7.68 -10.32
CA ILE A 61 -3.64 9.14 -10.24
C ILE A 61 -2.39 9.60 -9.50
N VAL A 62 -1.58 10.44 -10.14
CA VAL A 62 -0.36 11.01 -9.55
C VAL A 62 -0.40 12.52 -9.69
N ILE A 63 -0.28 13.21 -8.56
CA ILE A 63 -0.16 14.67 -8.49
C ILE A 63 1.30 15.00 -8.22
N LEU A 64 1.88 15.81 -9.13
CA LEU A 64 3.27 16.22 -9.09
C LEU A 64 3.35 17.74 -8.86
N PRO A 65 4.41 18.24 -8.20
CA PRO A 65 4.68 19.67 -8.19
C PRO A 65 4.93 20.16 -9.62
N ASP A 66 4.69 21.45 -9.86
CA ASP A 66 5.09 22.06 -11.11
C ASP A 66 6.61 21.96 -11.29
N ILE A 67 7.02 21.37 -12.41
CA ILE A 67 8.42 21.15 -12.78
C ILE A 67 8.98 22.29 -13.65
N ASN A 68 8.14 23.24 -14.06
CA ASN A 68 8.52 24.36 -14.93
C ASN A 68 8.81 25.66 -14.17
N ASN A 69 9.14 25.56 -12.88
CA ASN A 69 9.70 26.69 -12.14
C ASN A 69 11.16 26.93 -12.60
N GLU A 70 11.32 27.52 -13.78
CA GLU A 70 12.54 28.24 -14.18
C GLU A 70 12.66 29.57 -13.42
#